data_AF-A0AAD4YQ18-F1
#
_entry.id   AF-A0AAD4YQ18-F1
#
_cell.length_a   1.000
_cell.length_b   1.000
_cell.length_c   1.000
_cell.angle_alpha   90.00
_cell.angle_beta   90.00
_cell.angle_gamma   90.00
#
_symmetry.space_group_name_H-M   'P 1'
#
loop_
_entity.id
_entity.type
_entity.pdbx_description
1 polymer ?
#
loop_
_entity_poly.entity_id
_entity_poly.type
_entity_poly.pdbx_seq_one_letter_code
_entity_poly.pdbx_strand_id
1 'polypeptide(L)' 'MGNSQQGKGKEKENYESWTMDDTNELLHLLVDAINSGLRDANGSLSNQNVERVILPRLNATIRFPKTYNHYLS' A
#
# COMPACT_ATOMS: atom_id res chain seq x y z
N MET A 1 -7.00 -2.94 -46.01
CA MET A 1 -7.12 -1.60 -45.40
C MET A 1 -7.16 -1.81 -43.89
N GLY A 2 -6.15 -1.30 -43.19
CA GLY A 2 -5.93 -1.58 -41.77
C GLY A 2 -6.94 -0.86 -40.88
N ASN A 3 -7.43 -1.57 -39.86
CA ASN A 3 -8.27 -1.01 -38.80
C ASN A 3 -7.37 -0.34 -37.76
N SER A 4 -7.32 0.99 -37.77
CA SER A 4 -6.66 1.79 -36.74
C SER A 4 -7.71 2.44 -35.86
N GLN A 5 -8.17 1.72 -34.85
CA GLN A 5 -8.80 2.34 -33.69
C GLN A 5 -7.73 2.38 -32.59
N GLN A 6 -6.85 3.38 -32.67
CA GLN A 6 -6.04 3.84 -31.55
C GLN A 6 -7.01 4.35 -30.48
N GLY A 7 -7.44 3.45 -29.60
CA GLY A 7 -7.87 3.84 -28.28
C GLY A 7 -6.68 4.55 -27.65
N LYS A 8 -6.77 5.89 -27.55
CA LYS A 8 -5.85 6.70 -26.76
C LYS A 8 -5.85 6.12 -25.36
N GLY A 9 -4.86 5.28 -25.09
CA GLY A 9 -4.52 4.87 -23.75
C GLY A 9 -4.38 6.15 -22.96
N LYS A 10 -5.28 6.36 -22.02
CA LYS A 10 -5.02 7.27 -20.91
C LYS A 10 -3.65 6.82 -20.42
N GLU A 11 -2.66 7.68 -20.57
CA GLU A 11 -1.39 7.55 -19.91
C GLU A 11 -1.74 7.12 -18.49
N LYS A 12 -1.44 5.85 -18.17
CA LYS A 12 -1.47 5.37 -16.80
C LYS A 12 -0.30 6.11 -16.16
N GLU A 13 -0.53 7.37 -15.82
CA GLU A 13 0.34 8.17 -14.99
C GLU A 13 0.67 7.28 -13.79
N ASN A 14 1.89 6.75 -13.78
CA ASN A 14 2.51 6.02 -12.67
C ASN A 14 1.53 5.27 -11.76
N TYR A 15 0.92 4.18 -12.24
CA TYR A 15 0.42 3.18 -11.30
C TYR A 15 1.63 2.58 -10.60
N GLU A 16 2.02 3.16 -9.46
CA GLU A 16 3.12 2.68 -8.64
C GLU A 16 2.68 1.44 -7.88
N SER A 17 2.68 0.34 -8.63
CA SER A 17 2.54 -1.01 -8.12
C SER A 17 3.41 -1.22 -6.89
N TRP A 18 2.89 -2.00 -5.94
CA TRP A 18 3.69 -2.54 -4.86
C TRP A 18 4.87 -3.33 -5.43
N THR A 19 6.08 -2.97 -5.00
CA THR A 19 7.24 -3.84 -5.25
C THR A 19 7.24 -5.00 -4.24
N MET A 20 8.04 -6.02 -4.52
CA MET A 20 8.21 -7.14 -3.58
C MET A 20 8.76 -6.64 -2.24
N ASP A 21 9.69 -5.70 -2.27
CA ASP A 21 10.32 -5.12 -1.08
C ASP A 21 9.30 -4.28 -0.27
N ASP A 22 8.50 -3.45 -0.95
CA ASP A 22 7.43 -2.67 -0.29
C ASP A 22 6.43 -3.59 0.41
N THR A 23 6.07 -4.70 -0.24
CA THR A 23 5.11 -5.67 0.29
C THR A 23 5.68 -6.43 1.49
N ASN A 24 6.94 -6.85 1.42
CA ASN A 24 7.62 -7.52 2.52
C ASN A 24 7.74 -6.61 3.74
N GLU A 25 8.13 -5.36 3.53
CA GLU A 25 8.21 -4.36 4.61
C GLU A 25 6.84 -4.11 5.24
N LEU A 26 5.78 -3.99 4.43
CA LEU A 26 4.41 -3.87 4.93
C LEU A 26 4.04 -5.08 5.81
N LEU A 27 4.34 -6.31 5.37
CA LEU A 27 4.05 -7.52 6.15
C LEU A 27 4.80 -7.54 7.49
N HIS A 28 6.08 -7.17 7.50
CA HIS A 28 6.86 -7.06 8.73
C HIS A 28 6.25 -6.04 9.70
N LEU A 29 5.89 -4.85 9.22
CA LEU A 29 5.27 -3.80 10.02
C LEU A 29 3.90 -4.22 10.59
N LEU A 30 3.09 -4.96 9.82
CA LEU A 30 1.80 -5.47 10.27
C LEU A 30 1.97 -6.51 11.39
N VAL A 31 2.92 -7.45 11.23
CA VAL A 31 3.24 -8.45 12.25
C VAL A 31 3.72 -7.78 13.53
N ASP A 32 4.62 -6.80 13.42
CA ASP A 32 5.12 -6.06 14.57
C ASP A 32 4.02 -5.29 15.30
N ALA A 33 3.11 -4.64 14.56
CA ALA A 33 1.98 -3.92 15.14
C ALA A 33 1.00 -4.84 15.88
N ILE A 34 0.75 -6.04 15.32
CA ILE A 34 -0.08 -7.06 15.97
C ILE A 34 0.59 -7.53 17.26
N ASN A 35 1.90 -7.82 17.21
CA ASN A 35 2.68 -8.26 18.37
C ASN A 35 2.81 -7.16 19.43
N SER A 36 2.79 -5.87 19.05
CA SER A 36 2.82 -4.73 19.96
C SER A 36 1.46 -4.38 20.57
N GLY A 37 0.40 -5.14 20.27
CA GLY A 37 -0.93 -4.93 20.83
C GLY A 37 -1.77 -3.85 20.14
N LEU A 38 -1.44 -3.46 18.91
CA LEU A 38 -2.25 -2.50 18.14
C LEU A 38 -3.52 -3.12 17.52
N ARG A 39 -3.72 -4.43 17.68
CA ARG A 39 -4.95 -5.12 17.27
C ARG A 39 -6.11 -4.79 18.21
N ASP A 40 -7.30 -4.70 17.65
CA ASP A 40 -8.52 -4.53 18.42
C ASP A 40 -8.98 -5.85 19.09
N ALA A 41 -10.11 -5.81 19.79
CA ALA A 41 -10.68 -6.97 20.47
C ALA A 41 -11.05 -8.13 19.52
N ASN A 42 -11.22 -7.84 18.22
CA ASN A 42 -11.50 -8.82 17.18
C ASN A 42 -10.22 -9.36 16.53
N GLY A 43 -9.05 -8.89 16.97
CA GLY A 43 -7.76 -9.27 16.40
C GLY A 43 -7.39 -8.53 15.11
N SER A 44 -8.14 -7.50 14.73
CA SER A 44 -7.95 -6.72 13.51
C SER A 44 -7.19 -5.43 13.77
N LEU A 45 -6.43 -4.95 12.79
CA LEU A 45 -5.86 -3.60 12.82
C LEU A 45 -6.91 -2.60 12.36
N SER A 46 -7.10 -1.54 13.13
CA SER A 46 -8.01 -0.45 12.75
C SER A 46 -7.41 0.39 11.63
N ASN A 47 -8.27 0.99 10.80
CA ASN A 47 -7.84 1.92 9.74
C ASN A 47 -6.98 3.07 10.30
N GLN A 48 -7.33 3.58 11.49
CA GLN A 48 -6.54 4.59 12.18
C GLN A 48 -5.12 4.13 12.52
N ASN A 49 -4.95 2.88 12.96
CA ASN A 49 -3.62 2.34 13.25
C ASN A 49 -2.81 2.14 11.97
N VAL A 50 -3.45 1.72 10.88
CA VAL A 50 -2.80 1.64 9.56
C VAL A 50 -2.32 3.02 9.11
N GLU A 51 -3.19 4.03 9.15
CA GLU A 51 -2.84 5.38 8.69
C GLU A 51 -1.81 6.10 9.57
N ARG A 52 -1.87 5.92 10.89
CA ARG A 52 -1.04 6.67 11.84
C ARG A 52 0.24 5.95 12.26
N VAL A 53 0.30 4.63 12.11
CA VAL A 53 1.45 3.83 12.57
C VAL A 53 2.12 3.11 11.42
N ILE A 54 1.35 2.35 10.62
CA ILE A 54 1.93 1.48 9.59
C ILE A 54 2.45 2.31 8.40
N LEU A 55 1.60 3.14 7.79
CA LEU A 55 1.97 3.91 6.61
C LEU A 55 3.11 4.90 6.85
N PRO A 56 3.19 5.64 7.98
CA PRO A 56 4.32 6.53 8.22
C PRO A 56 5.65 5.78 8.36
N ARG A 57 5.64 4.58 8.94
CA ARG A 57 6.84 3.74 9.05
C ARG A 57 7.27 3.18 7.71
N LEU A 58 6.32 2.64 6.95
CA LEU A 58 6.56 2.14 5.59
C LEU A 58 7.12 3.25 4.68
N ASN A 59 6.50 4.43 4.70
CA ASN A 59 6.90 5.55 3.84
C ASN A 59 8.24 6.16 4.23
N ALA A 60 8.77 5.86 5.42
CA ALA A 60 10.11 6.27 5.81
C ALA A 60 11.21 5.39 5.18
N THR A 61 10.87 4.17 4.73
CA THR A 61 11.83 3.20 4.19
C THR A 61 11.77 3.09 2.67
N ILE A 62 10.59 3.31 2.06
CA ILE A 62 10.39 3.15 0.62
C ILE A 62 10.57 4.47 -0.15
N ARG A 63 10.96 4.37 -1.42
CA ARG A 63 11.17 5.53 -2.30
C ARG A 63 9.88 6.28 -2.64
N PHE A 64 8.76 5.57 -2.64
CA PHE A 64 7.49 6.02 -3.16
C PHE A 64 6.39 5.89 -2.10
N PRO A 65 6.06 6.99 -1.39
CA PRO A 65 5.13 6.95 -0.27
C PRO A 65 3.76 6.37 -0.68
N LYS A 66 3.34 5.32 0.02
CA LYS A 66 2.00 4.73 -0.12
C LYS A 66 0.99 5.49 0.71
N THR A 67 -0.19 5.64 0.15
CA THR A 67 -1.35 6.22 0.84
C THR A 67 -2.31 5.11 1.28
N TYR A 68 -3.28 5.46 2.11
CA TYR A 68 -4.30 4.51 2.54
C TYR A 68 -5.07 3.88 1.36
N ASN A 69 -5.28 4.64 0.27
CA ASN A 69 -5.89 4.10 -0.94
C ASN A 69 -5.05 2.99 -1.60
N HIS A 70 -3.72 3.06 -1.50
CA HIS A 70 -2.84 2.00 -2.02
C HIS A 70 -2.90 0.73 -1.15
N TYR A 71 -3.19 0.88 0.14
CA TYR A 71 -3.38 -0.23 1.08
C TYR A 71 -4.72 -0.94 0.86
N LEU A 72 -5.75 -0.23 0.39
CA LEU A 72 -7.07 -0.79 0.07
C LEU A 72 -7.17 -1.46 -1.31
N SER A 73 -6.13 -1.35 -2.13
CA SER A 73 -6.12 -1.82 -3.53
C SER A 73 -5.86 -3.31 -3.69
#